data_AF-A0A1Y2FGL8-F1
#
_entry.id   AF-A0A1Y2FGL8-F1
#
_cell.length_a   1.000
_cell.length_b   1.000
_cell.length_c   1.000
_cell.angle_alpha   90.00
_cell.angle_beta   90.00
_cell.angle_gamma   90.00
#
_symmetry.space_group_name_H-M   'P 1'
#
loop_
_entity.id
_entity.type
_entity.pdbx_description
1 polymer ?
#
loop_
_entity_poly.entity_id
_entity_poly.type
_entity_poly.pdbx_seq_one_letter_code
_entity_poly.pdbx_strand_id
1 'polypeptide(L)'
;KHLKKQPAWLPTVARTPPSTNFARTPAPAFQSRPKIKAGKPRLFQPQRIEYTEDALRRRFYTEHPWELARPVKILETDGQDGKRFDWSKLRQAGRALTGENVVQRQQYLMTHEQKSRDEAYDMARQEFYKERMVEQVERTIAMEEALAFGATFDKSEMQVGLELEDQVLVDWKAKATAAKQLV
;
A
#
# COMPACT_ATOMS: atom_id res chain seq x y z
N LYS A 1 -29.60 32.65 -36.69
CA LYS A 1 -29.34 31.35 -37.39
C LYS A 1 -30.00 30.25 -36.57
N HIS A 2 -31.13 29.71 -37.03
CA HIS A 2 -31.83 28.60 -36.35
C HIS A 2 -31.44 27.27 -36.98
N LEU A 3 -31.41 26.20 -36.18
CA LEU A 3 -31.16 24.85 -36.67
C LEU A 3 -32.35 24.38 -37.52
N LYS A 4 -32.15 24.19 -38.83
CA LYS A 4 -33.19 23.73 -39.76
C LYS A 4 -33.43 22.21 -39.70
N LYS A 5 -32.47 21.46 -39.17
CA LYS A 5 -32.56 20.01 -38.97
C LYS A 5 -32.25 19.71 -37.51
N GLN A 6 -33.00 18.78 -36.94
CA GLN A 6 -32.74 18.30 -35.59
C GLN A 6 -31.33 17.67 -35.55
N PRO A 7 -30.48 18.06 -34.60
CA PRO A 7 -29.18 17.43 -34.47
C PRO A 7 -29.36 15.98 -33.99
N ALA A 8 -28.52 15.08 -34.50
CA ALA A 8 -28.63 13.64 -34.28
C ALA A 8 -28.55 13.22 -32.79
N TRP A 9 -27.94 14.05 -31.93
CA TRP A 9 -27.83 13.79 -30.49
C TRP A 9 -29.08 14.17 -29.68
N LEU A 10 -29.95 15.05 -30.19
CA LEU A 10 -31.12 15.56 -29.45
C LEU A 10 -32.09 14.46 -29.00
N PRO A 11 -32.50 13.48 -29.83
CA PRO A 11 -33.38 12.41 -29.36
C PRO A 11 -32.72 11.53 -28.30
N THR A 12 -31.40 11.33 -28.35
CA THR A 12 -30.64 10.55 -27.36
C THR A 12 -30.58 11.26 -26.00
N VAL A 13 -30.28 12.56 -26.00
CA VAL A 13 -30.25 13.38 -24.78
C VAL A 13 -31.66 13.58 -24.20
N ALA A 14 -32.69 13.69 -25.05
CA ALA A 14 -34.07 13.74 -24.59
C ALA A 14 -34.51 12.45 -23.88
N ARG A 15 -34.01 11.28 -24.34
CA ARG A 15 -34.27 9.98 -23.70
C ARG A 15 -33.49 9.81 -22.39
N THR A 16 -32.27 10.33 -22.32
CA THR A 16 -31.42 10.24 -21.13
C THR A 16 -30.95 11.64 -20.72
N PRO A 17 -31.81 12.42 -20.02
CA PRO A 17 -31.47 13.78 -19.65
C PRO A 17 -30.29 13.80 -18.66
N PRO A 18 -29.41 14.81 -18.73
CA PRO A 18 -28.34 14.99 -17.76
C PRO A 18 -28.90 15.31 -16.37
N SER A 19 -28.12 15.07 -15.31
CA SER A 19 -28.50 15.49 -13.96
C SER A 19 -28.56 17.01 -13.86
N THR A 20 -29.67 17.54 -13.37
CA THR A 20 -29.91 18.99 -13.22
C THR A 20 -29.79 19.46 -11.76
N ASN A 21 -29.60 18.56 -10.81
CA ASN A 21 -29.49 18.90 -9.40
C ASN A 21 -28.05 19.29 -9.04
N PHE A 22 -27.80 20.59 -8.98
CA PHE A 22 -26.54 21.18 -8.52
C PHE A 22 -26.57 21.60 -7.04
N ALA A 23 -27.61 21.20 -6.29
CA ALA A 23 -27.70 21.53 -4.87
C ALA A 23 -26.64 20.77 -4.06
N ARG A 24 -26.06 21.44 -3.07
CA ARG A 24 -25.15 20.79 -2.12
C ARG A 24 -25.97 19.90 -1.19
N THR A 25 -25.77 18.58 -1.28
CA THR A 25 -26.36 17.62 -0.35
C THR A 25 -25.53 17.52 0.92
N PRO A 26 -26.15 17.28 2.10
CA PRO A 26 -25.40 17.02 3.32
C PRO A 26 -24.49 15.80 3.14
N ALA A 27 -23.28 15.86 3.67
CA ALA A 27 -22.31 14.76 3.54
C ALA A 27 -22.74 13.55 4.40
N PRO A 28 -22.54 12.32 3.90
CA PRO A 28 -22.82 11.12 4.68
C PRO A 28 -21.96 11.08 5.94
N ALA A 29 -22.55 10.59 7.04
CA ALA A 29 -21.83 10.41 8.30
C ALA A 29 -21.18 9.02 8.31
N PHE A 30 -19.85 8.96 8.38
CA PHE A 30 -19.10 7.70 8.43
C PHE A 30 -18.83 7.25 9.88
N GLN A 31 -18.82 8.20 10.81
CA GLN A 31 -18.66 7.97 12.24
C GLN A 31 -19.85 8.55 13.02
N SER A 32 -20.04 8.11 14.26
CA SER A 32 -20.98 8.77 15.17
C SER A 32 -20.61 10.25 15.25
N ARG A 33 -21.60 11.10 14.96
CA ARG A 33 -21.37 12.54 14.72
C ARG A 33 -20.65 13.13 15.94
N PRO A 34 -19.44 13.69 15.82
CA PRO A 34 -18.80 14.35 16.95
C PRO A 34 -19.70 15.49 17.42
N LYS A 35 -19.77 15.72 18.74
CA LYS A 35 -20.54 16.83 19.32
C LYS A 35 -20.08 18.13 18.65
N ILE A 36 -20.94 18.71 17.82
CA ILE A 36 -20.63 19.92 17.07
C ILE A 36 -20.43 21.04 18.10
N LYS A 37 -19.18 21.49 18.29
CA LYS A 37 -18.91 22.71 19.04
C LYS A 37 -19.60 23.87 18.31
N ALA A 38 -20.33 24.70 19.04
CA ALA A 38 -21.06 25.83 18.48
C ALA A 38 -20.11 26.72 17.66
N GLY A 39 -20.47 27.00 16.40
CA GLY A 39 -19.73 27.99 15.60
C GLY A 39 -19.76 27.80 14.09
N LYS A 40 -19.69 26.57 13.53
CA LYS A 40 -19.73 26.35 12.06
C LYS A 40 -20.32 24.99 11.69
N PRO A 41 -21.46 24.92 10.96
CA PRO A 41 -22.02 23.65 10.51
C PRO A 41 -21.20 23.08 9.34
N ARG A 42 -20.31 22.12 9.61
CA ARG A 42 -19.61 21.32 8.58
C ARG A 42 -20.53 20.26 7.95
N LEU A 43 -21.80 20.61 7.70
CA LEU A 43 -22.83 19.68 7.23
C LEU A 43 -22.59 19.22 5.79
N PHE A 44 -22.05 20.10 4.95
CA PHE A 44 -21.81 19.86 3.53
C PHE A 44 -20.35 19.48 3.24
N GLN A 45 -19.51 19.37 4.26
CA GLN A 45 -18.10 19.00 4.10
C GLN A 45 -17.95 17.49 4.25
N PRO A 46 -17.26 16.79 3.33
CA PRO A 46 -16.99 15.36 3.49
C PRO A 46 -16.19 15.12 4.77
N GLN A 47 -16.56 14.07 5.51
CA GLN A 47 -15.85 13.68 6.72
C GLN A 47 -14.54 12.95 6.36
N ARG A 48 -13.54 13.06 7.24
CA ARG A 48 -12.33 12.23 7.13
C ARG A 48 -12.70 10.79 7.43
N ILE A 49 -12.29 9.87 6.56
CA ILE A 49 -12.44 8.43 6.75
C ILE A 49 -11.26 7.98 7.63
N GLU A 50 -11.55 7.42 8.79
CA GLU A 50 -10.55 6.84 9.69
C GLU A 50 -11.01 5.45 10.08
N TYR A 51 -10.08 4.49 9.97
CA TYR A 51 -10.30 3.09 10.32
C TYR A 51 -9.54 2.73 11.60
N THR A 52 -10.02 1.72 12.32
CA THR A 52 -9.33 1.21 13.51
C THR A 52 -7.95 0.63 13.20
N GLU A 53 -7.82 0.07 12.01
CA GLU A 53 -6.66 -0.56 11.40
C GLU A 53 -5.55 0.46 11.13
N ASP A 54 -5.89 1.74 10.93
CA ASP A 54 -4.89 2.79 10.68
C ASP A 54 -3.95 2.97 11.89
N ALA A 55 -4.48 2.80 13.11
CA ALA A 55 -3.68 2.82 14.32
C ALA A 55 -2.76 1.59 14.44
N LEU A 56 -3.19 0.44 13.93
CA LEU A 56 -2.41 -0.79 13.89
C LEU A 56 -1.28 -0.69 12.86
N ARG A 57 -1.58 -0.22 11.65
CA ARG A 57 -0.60 0.06 10.59
C ARG A 57 0.49 1.00 11.07
N ARG A 58 0.12 2.12 11.70
CA ARG A 58 1.09 3.09 12.24
C ARG A 58 2.04 2.44 13.23
N ARG A 59 1.53 1.63 14.17
CA ARG A 59 2.36 0.93 15.13
C ARG A 59 3.33 -0.03 14.43
N PHE A 60 2.81 -0.88 13.54
CA PHE A 60 3.61 -1.89 12.84
C PHE A 60 4.78 -1.28 12.06
N TYR A 61 4.52 -0.27 11.21
CA TYR A 61 5.58 0.34 10.38
C TYR A 61 6.52 1.26 11.17
N THR A 62 6.10 1.76 12.33
CA THR A 62 7.02 2.45 13.25
C THR A 62 8.03 1.48 13.86
N GLU A 63 7.57 0.30 14.26
CA GLU A 63 8.43 -0.76 14.83
C GLU A 63 9.27 -1.47 13.74
N HIS A 64 8.80 -1.51 12.49
CA HIS A 64 9.46 -2.18 11.37
C HIS A 64 9.69 -1.24 10.17
N PRO A 65 10.58 -0.24 10.29
CA PRO A 65 10.80 0.73 9.21
C PRO A 65 11.24 0.08 7.89
N TRP A 66 12.05 -0.98 7.96
CA TRP A 66 12.58 -1.68 6.80
C TRP A 66 11.54 -2.50 6.03
N GLU A 67 10.36 -2.76 6.59
CA GLU A 67 9.25 -3.33 5.82
C GLU A 67 8.72 -2.34 4.77
N LEU A 68 8.95 -1.02 4.94
CA LEU A 68 8.62 -0.02 3.92
C LEU A 68 9.57 -0.07 2.71
N ALA A 69 10.78 -0.62 2.87
CA ALA A 69 11.72 -0.79 1.76
C ALA A 69 11.30 -1.94 0.82
N ARG A 70 10.44 -2.86 1.29
CA ARG A 70 9.92 -3.93 0.44
C ARG A 70 8.85 -3.37 -0.52
N PRO A 71 8.98 -3.60 -1.83
CA PRO A 71 8.03 -3.06 -2.80
C PRO A 71 6.64 -3.70 -2.64
N VAL A 72 5.60 -2.86 -2.66
CA VAL A 72 4.20 -3.29 -2.56
C VAL A 72 3.45 -2.88 -3.82
N LYS A 73 2.75 -3.85 -4.44
CA LYS A 73 1.86 -3.57 -5.58
C LYS A 73 0.50 -3.07 -5.07
N ILE A 74 0.18 -1.82 -5.38
CA ILE A 74 -1.09 -1.17 -4.99
C ILE A 74 -2.17 -1.33 -6.09
N LEU A 75 -1.75 -1.62 -7.33
CA LEU A 75 -2.66 -1.83 -8.44
C LEU A 75 -3.53 -3.08 -8.22
N GLU A 76 -4.83 -2.86 -8.03
CA GLU A 76 -5.85 -3.90 -7.90
C GLU A 76 -6.11 -4.60 -9.24
N THR A 77 -6.44 -5.89 -9.19
CA THR A 77 -6.80 -6.68 -10.38
C THR A 77 -8.29 -6.61 -10.69
N ASP A 78 -9.15 -7.03 -9.76
CA ASP A 78 -10.61 -7.11 -9.93
C ASP A 78 -11.39 -6.38 -8.81
N GLY A 79 -10.68 -5.87 -7.80
CA GLY A 79 -11.26 -5.21 -6.62
C GLY A 79 -12.04 -6.17 -5.69
N GLN A 80 -11.95 -7.48 -5.88
CA GLN A 80 -12.70 -8.48 -5.10
C GLN A 80 -11.83 -9.22 -4.08
N ASP A 81 -10.59 -8.81 -3.92
CA ASP A 81 -9.61 -9.39 -3.01
C ASP A 81 -10.13 -9.53 -1.58
N GLY A 82 -10.82 -8.50 -1.08
CA GLY A 82 -11.38 -8.48 0.28
C GLY A 82 -12.42 -9.57 0.56
N LYS A 83 -13.05 -10.17 -0.46
CA LYS A 83 -14.04 -11.25 -0.29
C LYS A 83 -13.41 -12.64 -0.26
N ARG A 84 -12.17 -12.78 -0.78
CA ARG A 84 -11.51 -14.07 -0.97
C ARG A 84 -10.58 -14.44 0.18
N PHE A 85 -10.09 -13.44 0.91
CA PHE A 85 -9.10 -13.66 1.97
C PHE A 85 -9.76 -14.12 3.26
N ASP A 86 -9.19 -15.18 3.83
CA ASP A 86 -9.57 -15.70 5.13
C ASP A 86 -8.48 -15.40 6.15
N TRP A 87 -8.72 -14.40 7.00
CA TRP A 87 -7.77 -13.92 8.01
C TRP A 87 -7.61 -14.84 9.23
N SER A 88 -8.16 -16.05 9.19
CA SER A 88 -7.78 -17.14 10.10
C SER A 88 -6.30 -17.51 9.99
N LYS A 89 -5.67 -17.24 8.84
CA LYS A 89 -4.23 -17.49 8.56
C LYS A 89 -3.55 -16.21 8.09
N LEU A 90 -2.22 -16.14 8.28
CA LEU A 90 -1.44 -14.99 7.83
C LEU A 90 -1.20 -15.00 6.30
N ARG A 91 -0.80 -16.15 5.74
CA ARG A 91 -0.61 -16.33 4.29
C ARG A 91 -1.95 -16.39 3.58
N GLN A 92 -2.08 -15.60 2.53
CA GLN A 92 -3.27 -15.55 1.68
C GLN A 92 -2.89 -15.90 0.24
N ALA A 93 -3.71 -16.70 -0.42
CA ALA A 93 -3.48 -17.05 -1.82
C ALA A 93 -3.57 -15.80 -2.71
N GLY A 94 -2.59 -15.61 -3.60
CA GLY A 94 -2.58 -14.47 -4.52
C GLY A 94 -2.16 -13.13 -3.92
N ARG A 95 -1.78 -13.09 -2.63
CA ARG A 95 -1.30 -11.88 -1.96
C ARG A 95 0.10 -12.09 -1.40
N ALA A 96 0.99 -11.12 -1.63
CA ALA A 96 2.32 -11.12 -1.03
C ALA A 96 2.26 -10.94 0.49
N LEU A 97 3.22 -11.53 1.21
CA LEU A 97 3.37 -11.34 2.64
C LEU A 97 3.84 -9.90 2.94
N THR A 98 2.96 -9.12 3.55
CA THR A 98 3.17 -7.69 3.86
C THR A 98 2.74 -7.36 5.29
N GLY A 99 3.08 -6.16 5.77
CA GLY A 99 2.59 -5.67 7.06
C GLY A 99 1.06 -5.60 7.14
N GLU A 100 0.36 -5.48 6.00
CA GLU A 100 -1.10 -5.50 5.97
C GLU A 100 -1.66 -6.89 6.36
N ASN A 101 -0.94 -7.98 6.07
CA ASN A 101 -1.34 -9.30 6.54
C ASN A 101 -1.35 -9.36 8.08
N VAL A 102 -0.36 -8.74 8.72
CA VAL A 102 -0.25 -8.68 10.18
C VAL A 102 -1.40 -7.88 10.78
N VAL A 103 -1.71 -6.71 10.19
CA VAL A 103 -2.81 -5.85 10.64
C VAL A 103 -4.16 -6.55 10.55
N GLN A 104 -4.44 -7.21 9.44
CA GLN A 104 -5.70 -7.91 9.24
C GLN A 104 -5.80 -9.16 10.12
N ARG A 105 -4.70 -9.91 10.28
CA ARG A 105 -4.61 -11.04 11.22
C ARG A 105 -4.84 -10.59 12.66
N GLN A 106 -4.22 -9.49 13.08
CA GLN A 106 -4.43 -8.88 14.39
C GLN A 106 -5.91 -8.48 14.59
N GLN A 107 -6.52 -7.83 13.60
CA GLN A 107 -7.93 -7.44 13.65
C GLN A 107 -8.85 -8.66 13.77
N TYR A 108 -8.56 -9.74 13.04
CA TYR A 108 -9.28 -11.00 13.13
C TYR A 108 -9.19 -11.61 14.53
N LEU A 109 -7.99 -11.70 15.11
CA LEU A 109 -7.74 -12.20 16.46
C LEU A 109 -8.49 -11.39 17.53
N MET A 110 -8.53 -10.06 17.37
CA MET A 110 -9.28 -9.18 18.26
C MET A 110 -10.80 -9.40 18.16
N THR A 111 -11.31 -9.64 16.96
CA THR A 111 -12.77 -9.72 16.71
C THR A 111 -13.33 -11.11 17.02
N HIS A 112 -12.66 -12.17 16.56
CA HIS A 112 -13.14 -13.54 16.66
C HIS A 112 -12.66 -14.26 17.92
N GLU A 113 -11.39 -14.06 18.31
CA GLU A 113 -10.78 -14.72 19.47
C GLU A 113 -10.79 -13.84 20.73
N GLN A 114 -11.31 -12.62 20.64
CA GLN A 114 -11.43 -11.64 21.75
C GLN A 114 -10.10 -11.36 22.47
N LYS A 115 -8.98 -11.50 21.75
CA LYS A 115 -7.65 -11.22 22.30
C LYS A 115 -7.45 -9.74 22.54
N SER A 116 -6.63 -9.41 23.53
CA SER A 116 -6.21 -8.03 23.75
C SER A 116 -5.42 -7.51 22.55
N ARG A 117 -5.43 -6.18 22.36
CA ARG A 117 -4.74 -5.55 21.22
C ARG A 117 -3.26 -5.92 21.15
N ASP A 118 -2.59 -5.98 22.30
CA ASP A 118 -1.15 -6.31 22.39
C ASP A 118 -0.90 -7.80 22.19
N GLU A 119 -1.71 -8.68 22.80
CA GLU A 119 -1.56 -10.13 22.61
C GLU A 119 -1.82 -10.55 21.15
N ALA A 120 -2.87 -9.99 20.53
CA ALA A 120 -3.17 -10.20 19.12
C ALA A 120 -2.04 -9.70 18.21
N TYR A 121 -1.40 -8.59 18.58
CA TYR A 121 -0.25 -8.05 17.85
C TYR A 121 0.97 -8.97 17.95
N ASP A 122 1.31 -9.42 19.17
CA ASP A 122 2.46 -10.29 19.38
C ASP A 122 2.30 -11.63 18.67
N MET A 123 1.11 -12.20 18.69
CA MET A 123 0.81 -13.43 17.96
C MET A 123 0.97 -13.25 16.44
N ALA A 124 0.33 -12.24 15.86
CA ALA A 124 0.42 -11.97 14.42
C ALA A 124 1.86 -11.63 13.98
N ARG A 125 2.61 -10.92 14.83
CA ARG A 125 4.02 -10.58 14.58
C ARG A 125 4.92 -11.81 14.62
N GLN A 126 4.73 -12.72 15.58
CA GLN A 126 5.49 -13.97 15.63
C GLN A 126 5.21 -14.88 14.43
N GLU A 127 3.95 -14.99 14.01
CA GLU A 127 3.57 -15.68 12.77
C GLU A 127 4.32 -15.05 11.57
N PHE A 128 4.32 -13.73 11.48
CA PHE A 128 4.99 -12.99 10.41
C PHE A 128 6.50 -13.20 10.37
N TYR A 129 7.17 -13.20 11.53
CA TYR A 129 8.60 -13.47 11.61
C TYR A 129 8.96 -14.87 11.17
N LYS A 130 8.18 -15.87 11.56
CA LYS A 130 8.39 -17.25 11.11
C LYS A 130 8.32 -17.33 9.59
N GLU A 131 7.30 -16.73 8.99
CA GLU A 131 7.11 -16.74 7.55
C GLU A 131 8.22 -15.99 6.80
N ARG A 132 8.67 -14.85 7.32
CA ARG A 132 9.81 -14.10 6.77
C ARG A 132 11.13 -14.87 6.87
N MET A 133 11.35 -15.58 7.97
CA MET A 133 12.53 -16.41 8.16
C MET A 133 12.56 -17.55 7.16
N VAL A 134 11.42 -18.23 6.97
CA VAL A 134 11.27 -19.30 5.98
C VAL A 134 11.54 -18.78 4.58
N GLU A 135 10.94 -17.65 4.18
CA GLU A 135 11.17 -17.02 2.87
C GLU A 135 12.67 -16.71 2.62
N GLN A 136 13.39 -16.24 3.65
CA GLN A 136 14.82 -15.95 3.53
C GLN A 136 15.65 -17.24 3.40
N VAL A 137 15.36 -18.24 4.23
CA VAL A 137 16.07 -19.53 4.21
C VAL A 137 15.85 -20.25 2.88
N GLU A 138 14.61 -20.26 2.37
CA GLU A 138 14.27 -20.84 1.07
C GLU A 138 15.11 -20.23 -0.07
N ARG A 139 15.27 -18.89 -0.07
CA ARG A 139 16.10 -18.21 -1.08
C ARG A 139 17.57 -18.58 -0.99
N THR A 140 18.12 -18.62 0.22
CA THR A 140 19.52 -18.97 0.44
C THR A 140 19.79 -20.40 -0.01
N ILE A 141 18.97 -21.35 0.44
CA ILE A 141 19.11 -22.78 0.08
C ILE A 141 18.98 -22.96 -1.43
N ALA A 142 17.98 -22.32 -2.07
CA ALA A 142 17.80 -22.43 -3.51
C ALA A 142 19.03 -21.92 -4.30
N MET A 143 19.68 -20.86 -3.83
CA MET A 143 20.91 -20.35 -4.45
C MET A 143 22.09 -21.31 -4.24
N GLU A 144 22.27 -21.83 -3.02
CA GLU A 144 23.32 -22.80 -2.69
C GLU A 144 23.19 -24.09 -3.50
N GLU A 145 21.97 -24.63 -3.57
CA GLU A 145 21.66 -25.81 -4.37
C GLU A 145 21.97 -25.56 -5.85
N ALA A 146 21.52 -24.44 -6.41
CA ALA A 146 21.80 -24.09 -7.80
C ALA A 146 23.30 -24.04 -8.10
N LEU A 147 24.10 -23.42 -7.23
CA LEU A 147 25.57 -23.38 -7.35
C LEU A 147 26.18 -24.79 -7.25
N ALA A 148 25.70 -25.61 -6.33
CA ALA A 148 26.19 -26.98 -6.14
C ALA A 148 25.96 -27.85 -7.39
N PHE A 149 24.86 -27.61 -8.13
CA PHE A 149 24.57 -28.27 -9.41
C PHE A 149 25.24 -27.59 -10.62
N GLY A 150 26.11 -26.61 -10.41
CA GLY A 150 26.90 -25.97 -11.46
C GLY A 150 26.18 -24.83 -12.21
N ALA A 151 25.10 -24.27 -11.65
CA ALA A 151 24.53 -23.04 -12.17
C ALA A 151 25.52 -21.89 -12.00
N THR A 152 25.55 -20.99 -12.99
CA THR A 152 26.35 -19.76 -12.92
C THR A 152 25.39 -18.57 -12.91
N PHE A 153 25.66 -17.61 -12.04
CA PHE A 153 24.88 -16.37 -11.94
C PHE A 153 25.69 -15.22 -12.50
N ASP A 154 24.98 -14.24 -13.05
CA ASP A 154 25.56 -12.96 -13.45
C ASP A 154 25.97 -12.14 -12.21
N LYS A 155 26.26 -10.85 -12.41
CA LYS A 155 26.65 -9.94 -11.34
C LYS A 155 25.63 -9.92 -10.21
N SER A 156 26.12 -9.98 -8.97
CA SER A 156 25.26 -9.82 -7.80
C SER A 156 24.75 -8.38 -7.67
N GLU A 157 23.65 -8.19 -6.95
CA GLU A 157 23.10 -6.85 -6.66
C GLU A 157 24.15 -5.93 -6.03
N MET A 158 25.04 -6.48 -5.18
CA MET A 158 26.14 -5.76 -4.56
C MET A 158 27.18 -5.29 -5.58
N GLN A 159 27.54 -6.14 -6.56
CA GLN A 159 28.47 -5.77 -7.62
C GLN A 159 27.88 -4.68 -8.52
N VAL A 160 26.60 -4.81 -8.89
CA VAL A 160 25.89 -3.79 -9.67
C VAL A 160 25.84 -2.46 -8.91
N GLY A 161 25.59 -2.50 -7.60
CA GLY A 161 25.62 -1.31 -6.74
C GLY A 161 26.98 -0.61 -6.75
N LEU A 162 28.06 -1.37 -6.58
CA LEU A 162 29.44 -0.83 -6.58
C LEU A 162 29.80 -0.17 -7.92
N GLU A 163 29.38 -0.76 -9.04
CA GLU A 163 29.61 -0.19 -10.38
C GLU A 163 28.90 1.15 -10.58
N LEU A 164 27.67 1.28 -10.06
CA LEU A 164 26.94 2.54 -10.09
C LEU A 164 27.59 3.60 -9.18
N GLU A 165 28.05 3.20 -8.00
CA GLU A 165 28.77 4.08 -7.08
C GLU A 165 30.07 4.61 -7.69
N ASP A 166 30.84 3.75 -8.36
CA ASP A 166 32.09 4.14 -9.03
C ASP A 166 31.84 5.20 -10.13
N GLN A 167 30.79 5.02 -10.94
CA GLN A 167 30.40 6.00 -11.95
C GLN A 167 30.12 7.38 -11.33
N VAL A 168 29.36 7.40 -10.24
CA VAL A 168 29.03 8.65 -9.52
C VAL A 168 30.26 9.27 -8.87
N LEU A 169 31.19 8.47 -8.34
CA LEU A 169 32.43 8.95 -7.74
C LEU A 169 33.36 9.58 -8.77
N VAL A 170 33.46 8.99 -9.96
CA VAL A 170 34.25 9.55 -11.08
C VAL A 170 33.66 10.91 -11.50
N ASP A 171 32.35 10.99 -11.66
CA ASP A 171 31.65 12.23 -11.99
C ASP A 171 31.85 13.31 -10.93
N TRP A 172 31.75 12.94 -9.65
CA TRP A 172 31.99 13.83 -8.53
C TRP A 172 33.43 14.34 -8.52
N LYS A 173 34.41 13.45 -8.73
CA LYS A 173 35.83 13.81 -8.76
C LYS A 173 36.14 14.83 -9.84
N ALA A 174 35.57 14.66 -11.03
CA ALA A 174 35.72 15.61 -12.14
C ALA A 174 35.14 17.00 -11.80
N LYS A 175 33.95 17.04 -11.18
CA LYS A 175 33.32 18.30 -10.73
C LYS A 175 34.13 18.97 -9.62
N ALA A 176 34.63 18.20 -8.66
CA ALA A 176 35.41 18.71 -7.54
C ALA A 176 36.77 19.29 -7.99
N THR A 177 37.46 18.64 -8.93
CA THR A 177 38.71 19.17 -9.48
C THR A 177 38.48 20.44 -10.29
N ALA A 178 37.44 20.49 -11.12
CA ALA A 178 37.06 21.69 -11.85
C ALA A 178 36.72 22.86 -10.90
N ALA A 179 35.94 22.60 -9.84
CA ALA A 179 35.62 23.61 -8.85
C ALA A 179 36.86 24.11 -8.10
N LYS A 180 37.81 23.23 -7.77
CA LYS A 180 39.08 23.60 -7.13
C LYS A 180 39.95 24.50 -8.01
N GLN A 181 39.91 24.32 -9.33
CA GLN A 181 40.69 25.15 -10.26
C GLN A 181 40.12 26.56 -10.47
N LEU A 182 38.86 26.78 -10.11
CA LEU A 182 38.19 28.08 -10.20
C LEU A 182 38.43 28.97 -8.96
N VAL A 183 39.03 28.41 -7.91
CA VAL A 183 39.44 29.10 -6.66
C VAL A 183 40.94 29.36 -6.69
#